data_AF-A0AAW9WPK8-F1
#
_entry.id   AF-A0AAW9WPK8-F1
#
_cell.length_a   1.000
_cell.length_b   1.000
_cell.length_c   1.000
_cell.angle_alpha   90.00
_cell.angle_beta   90.00
_cell.angle_gamma   90.00
#
_symmetry.space_group_name_H-M   'P 1'
#
loop_
_entity.id
_entity.type
_entity.pdbx_description
1 polymer ?
#
loop_
_entity_poly.entity_id
_entity_poly.type
_entity_poly.pdbx_seq_one_letter_code
_entity_poly.pdbx_strand_id
1 'polypeptide(L)'
;MRERPTLERMNIPIAALLKSPSVRDAVHSICRTQCVDDRFLAGAAVTFRQLSLLSPDTRIPGETLKLIFEFLAEEDRKHPVFLEERYPYLKQSSWSLNMSEISYMKVSAERQGEYLFSIRAIQKEIDPVSEQPYLMLFPEYSGERSGCSNGEGERTEESIKVSFDDEYHMQEFMKNIILNGRAELFRRPALQK
;
A
#
# COMPACT_ATOMS: atom_id res chain seq x y z
N MET A 1 -14.78 6.24 -19.50
CA MET A 1 -14.26 6.70 -18.19
C MET A 1 -12.88 6.10 -18.03
N ARG A 2 -11.88 6.85 -17.56
CA ARG A 2 -10.60 6.23 -17.17
C ARG A 2 -10.86 5.42 -15.91
N GLU A 3 -10.45 4.15 -15.91
CA GLU A 3 -10.51 3.33 -14.70
C GLU A 3 -9.66 4.01 -13.62
N ARG A 4 -10.11 3.96 -12.37
CA ARG A 4 -9.42 4.53 -11.21
C ARG A 4 -9.24 3.39 -10.21
N PRO A 5 -8.02 3.13 -9.72
CA PRO A 5 -7.79 2.10 -8.72
C PRO A 5 -8.67 2.32 -7.50
N THR A 6 -9.36 1.26 -7.08
CA THR A 6 -10.16 1.27 -5.86
C THR A 6 -9.35 0.74 -4.69
N LEU A 7 -9.71 1.14 -3.48
CA LEU A 7 -9.17 0.63 -2.23
C LEU A 7 -10.27 -0.12 -1.50
N GLU A 8 -10.11 -1.42 -1.34
CA GLU A 8 -11.08 -2.24 -0.60
C GLU A 8 -11.14 -1.79 0.85
N ARG A 9 -12.34 -1.63 1.41
CA ARG A 9 -12.54 -1.14 2.77
C ARG A 9 -11.85 -2.00 3.83
N MET A 10 -11.67 -3.29 3.58
CA MET A 10 -10.94 -4.20 4.47
C MET A 10 -9.47 -3.81 4.69
N ASN A 11 -8.91 -2.98 3.80
CA ASN A 11 -7.55 -2.47 3.83
C ASN A 11 -7.44 -1.05 4.42
N ILE A 12 -8.54 -0.47 4.89
CA ILE A 12 -8.56 0.83 5.57
C ILE A 12 -8.46 0.60 7.09
N PRO A 13 -7.69 1.42 7.84
CA PRO A 13 -7.66 1.32 9.30
C PRO A 13 -9.06 1.37 9.88
N ILE A 14 -9.38 0.44 10.78
CA ILE A 14 -10.72 0.23 11.31
C ILE A 14 -11.27 1.52 11.94
N ALA A 15 -10.47 2.22 12.76
CA ALA A 15 -10.89 3.49 13.36
C ALA A 15 -11.26 4.56 12.32
N ALA A 16 -10.59 4.59 11.15
CA ALA A 16 -10.93 5.50 10.06
C ALA A 16 -12.21 5.07 9.34
N LEU A 17 -12.37 3.77 9.12
CA LEU A 17 -13.55 3.17 8.49
C LEU A 17 -14.83 3.46 9.30
N LEU A 18 -14.77 3.31 10.62
CA LEU A 18 -15.90 3.50 11.54
C LEU A 18 -16.31 4.97 11.73
N LYS A 19 -15.62 5.93 11.08
CA LYS A 19 -16.11 7.31 11.00
C LYS A 19 -17.35 7.44 10.12
N SER A 20 -17.55 6.50 9.18
CA SER A 20 -18.77 6.43 8.38
C SER A 20 -19.91 5.82 9.21
N PRO A 21 -21.01 6.54 9.49
CA PRO A 21 -22.09 6.02 10.33
C PRO A 21 -22.70 4.72 9.79
N SER A 22 -22.91 4.62 8.47
CA SER A 22 -23.50 3.40 7.87
C SER A 22 -22.63 2.17 8.09
N VAL A 23 -21.32 2.31 7.90
CA VAL A 23 -20.35 1.22 8.09
C VAL A 23 -20.24 0.87 9.58
N ARG A 24 -20.16 1.89 10.44
CA ARG A 24 -20.08 1.71 11.88
C ARG A 24 -21.27 0.95 12.44
N ASP A 25 -22.48 1.38 12.09
CA ASP A 25 -23.71 0.80 12.63
C ASP A 25 -23.90 -0.65 12.13
N ALA A 26 -23.52 -0.94 10.88
CA ALA A 26 -23.53 -2.30 10.34
C ALA A 26 -22.51 -3.22 11.01
N VAL A 27 -21.26 -2.78 11.18
CA VAL A 27 -20.21 -3.55 11.88
C VAL A 27 -20.62 -3.83 13.33
N HIS A 28 -21.15 -2.82 14.03
CA HIS A 28 -21.67 -3.01 15.39
C HIS A 28 -22.84 -4.00 15.44
N SER A 29 -23.75 -3.94 14.47
CA SER A 29 -24.87 -4.88 14.38
C SER A 29 -24.38 -6.33 14.18
N ILE A 30 -23.41 -6.54 13.29
CA ILE A 30 -22.80 -7.86 13.06
C ILE A 30 -22.15 -8.38 14.35
N CYS A 31 -21.29 -7.57 14.99
CA CYS A 31 -20.60 -7.97 16.23
C CYS A 31 -21.60 -8.28 17.35
N ARG A 32 -22.61 -7.43 17.55
CA ARG A 32 -23.65 -7.63 18.56
C ARG A 32 -24.44 -8.91 18.33
N THR A 33 -24.81 -9.20 17.08
CA THR A 33 -25.55 -10.42 16.70
C THR A 33 -24.72 -11.67 16.96
N GLN A 34 -23.40 -11.57 16.84
CA GLN A 34 -22.44 -12.66 17.08
C GLN A 34 -21.91 -12.70 18.52
N CYS A 35 -22.46 -11.88 19.44
CA CYS A 35 -22.03 -11.76 20.83
C CYS A 35 -20.53 -11.40 21.01
N VAL A 36 -19.99 -10.58 20.12
CA VAL A 36 -18.59 -10.12 20.13
C VAL A 36 -18.49 -8.71 20.72
N ASP A 37 -17.57 -8.50 21.68
CA ASP A 37 -17.25 -7.15 22.17
C ASP A 37 -16.38 -6.41 21.15
N ASP A 38 -16.95 -5.35 20.59
CA ASP A 38 -16.37 -4.56 19.50
C ASP A 38 -15.89 -3.17 19.93
N ARG A 39 -15.96 -2.85 21.22
CA ARG A 39 -15.53 -1.54 21.75
C ARG A 39 -14.10 -1.19 21.39
N PHE A 40 -13.23 -2.21 21.29
CA PHE A 40 -11.83 -2.02 20.95
C PHE A 40 -11.64 -1.55 19.49
N LEU A 41 -12.62 -1.74 18.59
CA LEU A 41 -12.52 -1.35 17.18
C LEU A 41 -12.49 0.17 17.00
N ALA A 42 -13.15 0.94 17.89
CA ALA A 42 -13.24 2.39 17.78
C ALA A 42 -11.87 3.10 17.78
N GLY A 43 -10.85 2.50 18.39
CA GLY A 43 -9.47 3.00 18.44
C GLY A 43 -8.47 2.15 17.67
N ALA A 44 -8.92 1.13 16.93
CA ALA A 44 -8.03 0.19 16.26
C ALA A 44 -7.31 0.85 15.07
N ALA A 45 -5.99 0.99 15.19
CA ALA A 45 -5.11 1.48 14.12
C ALA A 45 -4.87 0.43 13.00
N VAL A 46 -5.20 -0.84 13.26
CA VAL A 46 -5.09 -1.94 12.30
C VAL A 46 -6.28 -1.99 11.35
N THR A 47 -6.12 -2.69 10.23
CA THR A 47 -7.18 -3.00 9.25
C THR A 47 -7.88 -4.33 9.59
N PHE A 48 -9.07 -4.60 9.03
CA PHE A 48 -9.71 -5.90 9.22
C PHE A 48 -8.92 -7.04 8.54
N ARG A 49 -8.27 -6.77 7.40
CA ARG A 49 -7.35 -7.74 6.79
C ARG A 49 -6.22 -8.10 7.75
N GLN A 50 -5.56 -7.10 8.35
CA GLN A 50 -4.53 -7.35 9.37
C GLN A 50 -5.09 -8.11 10.57
N LEU A 51 -6.27 -7.73 11.08
CA LEU A 51 -6.91 -8.42 12.20
C LEU A 51 -7.13 -9.92 11.90
N SER A 52 -7.55 -10.25 10.68
CA SER A 52 -7.78 -11.63 10.24
C SER A 52 -6.51 -12.49 10.14
N LEU A 53 -5.35 -11.85 10.03
CA LEU A 53 -4.04 -12.51 10.00
C LEU A 53 -3.41 -12.66 11.39
N LEU A 54 -3.95 -11.97 12.40
CA LEU A 54 -3.51 -12.14 13.79
C LEU A 54 -4.07 -13.46 14.35
N SER A 55 -3.35 -14.03 15.33
CA SER A 55 -3.58 -15.35 15.96
C SER A 55 -5.06 -15.76 16.12
N PRO A 56 -5.42 -17.06 16.09
CA PRO A 56 -6.77 -17.55 16.38
C PRO A 56 -7.38 -17.08 17.73
N ASP A 57 -6.58 -16.57 18.67
CA ASP A 57 -7.04 -15.89 19.89
C ASP A 57 -7.45 -14.42 19.66
N THR A 58 -7.74 -14.06 18.41
CA THR A 58 -8.23 -12.73 18.05
C THR A 58 -9.58 -12.48 18.73
N ARG A 59 -9.77 -11.23 19.19
CA ARG A 59 -11.02 -10.82 19.86
C ARG A 59 -12.28 -10.95 18.99
N ILE A 60 -12.12 -11.19 17.68
CA ILE A 60 -13.23 -11.37 16.74
C ILE A 60 -13.11 -12.77 16.11
N PRO A 61 -14.11 -13.64 16.29
CA PRO A 61 -14.17 -14.94 15.64
C PRO A 61 -14.12 -14.85 14.11
N GLY A 62 -13.55 -15.87 13.47
CA GLY A 62 -13.43 -15.94 12.01
C GLY A 62 -14.76 -15.82 11.26
N GLU A 63 -15.84 -16.42 11.77
CA GLU A 63 -17.18 -16.29 11.19
C GLU A 63 -17.70 -14.85 11.26
N THR A 64 -17.45 -14.14 12.37
CA THR A 64 -17.80 -12.72 12.49
C THR A 64 -17.00 -11.87 11.51
N LEU A 65 -15.70 -12.14 11.36
CA LEU A 65 -14.85 -11.48 10.36
C LEU A 65 -15.34 -11.71 8.92
N LYS A 66 -15.78 -12.93 8.61
CA LYS A 66 -16.36 -13.27 7.30
C LYS A 66 -17.59 -12.42 6.99
N LEU A 67 -18.52 -12.30 7.93
CA LEU A 67 -19.71 -11.45 7.77
C LEU A 67 -19.34 -9.98 7.56
N ILE A 68 -18.34 -9.49 8.30
CA ILE A 68 -17.81 -8.13 8.11
C ILE A 68 -17.23 -7.99 6.70
N PHE A 69 -16.41 -8.93 6.22
CA PHE A 69 -15.84 -8.88 4.87
C PHE A 69 -16.91 -8.92 3.78
N GLU A 70 -17.94 -9.75 3.91
CA GLU A 70 -19.06 -9.81 2.98
C GLU A 70 -19.79 -8.46 2.91
N PHE A 71 -20.08 -7.85 4.07
CA PHE A 71 -20.68 -6.52 4.14
C PHE A 71 -19.78 -5.46 3.49
N LEU A 72 -18.48 -5.43 3.81
CA LEU A 72 -17.57 -4.45 3.23
C LEU A 72 -17.42 -4.61 1.72
N ALA A 73 -17.37 -5.85 1.21
CA ALA A 73 -17.31 -6.12 -0.22
C ALA A 73 -18.60 -5.69 -0.95
N GLU A 74 -19.76 -5.78 -0.30
CA GLU A 74 -21.02 -5.23 -0.81
C GLU A 74 -20.99 -3.70 -0.88
N GLU A 75 -20.50 -3.06 0.19
CA GLU A 75 -20.34 -1.61 0.23
C GLU A 75 -19.31 -1.12 -0.79
N ASP A 76 -18.22 -1.85 -1.02
CA ASP A 76 -17.24 -1.54 -2.05
C ASP A 76 -17.83 -1.62 -3.47
N ARG A 77 -18.78 -2.53 -3.71
CA ARG A 77 -19.49 -2.64 -5.00
C ARG A 77 -20.50 -1.50 -5.21
N LYS A 78 -21.19 -1.06 -4.16
CA LYS A 78 -22.17 0.04 -4.23
C LYS A 78 -21.52 1.43 -4.22
N HIS A 79 -20.47 1.57 -3.42
CA HIS A 79 -19.82 2.83 -3.08
C HIS A 79 -18.31 2.65 -3.10
N PRO A 80 -17.69 2.46 -4.28
CA PRO A 80 -16.26 2.22 -4.39
C PRO A 80 -15.47 3.39 -3.77
N VAL A 81 -14.47 3.06 -2.97
CA VAL A 81 -13.50 4.04 -2.46
C VAL A 81 -12.35 4.08 -3.43
N PHE A 82 -12.02 5.26 -3.96
CA PHE A 82 -10.88 5.38 -4.86
C PHE A 82 -9.58 5.52 -4.07
N LEU A 83 -8.51 4.88 -4.53
CA LEU A 83 -7.21 4.87 -3.84
C LEU A 83 -6.72 6.29 -3.56
N GLU A 84 -6.80 7.16 -4.57
CA GLU A 84 -6.40 8.57 -4.51
C GLU A 84 -7.29 9.46 -3.61
N GLU A 85 -8.45 8.98 -3.15
CA GLU A 85 -9.23 9.67 -2.11
C GLU A 85 -8.65 9.40 -0.73
N ARG A 86 -8.10 8.19 -0.51
CA ARG A 86 -7.42 7.85 0.73
C ARG A 86 -5.97 8.35 0.77
N TYR A 87 -5.33 8.42 -0.39
CA TYR A 87 -3.95 8.86 -0.60
C TYR A 87 -3.91 10.04 -1.59
N PRO A 88 -4.26 11.27 -1.16
CA PRO A 88 -4.42 12.42 -2.06
C PRO A 88 -3.17 12.83 -2.83
N TYR A 89 -1.98 12.47 -2.34
CA TYR A 89 -0.72 12.74 -3.03
C TYR A 89 -0.66 12.05 -4.40
N LEU A 90 -1.38 10.94 -4.61
CA LEU A 90 -1.42 10.24 -5.89
C LEU A 90 -1.97 11.12 -7.03
N LYS A 91 -2.81 12.11 -6.72
CA LYS A 91 -3.34 13.08 -7.71
C LYS A 91 -2.32 14.12 -8.16
N GLN A 92 -1.23 14.29 -7.40
CA GLN A 92 -0.23 15.32 -7.68
C GLN A 92 0.68 14.83 -8.82
N SER A 93 1.16 15.77 -9.65
CA SER A 93 2.09 15.48 -10.75
C SER A 93 3.48 15.07 -10.25
N SER A 94 3.87 15.54 -9.06
CA SER A 94 5.13 15.15 -8.42
C SER A 94 4.98 15.12 -6.90
N TRP A 95 5.68 14.18 -6.27
CA TRP A 95 5.78 14.01 -4.81
C TRP A 95 6.96 13.12 -4.47
N SER A 96 7.41 13.16 -3.22
CA SER A 96 8.44 12.27 -2.68
C SER A 96 8.03 11.84 -1.27
N LEU A 97 8.11 10.53 -0.98
CA LEU A 97 7.63 9.92 0.25
C LEU A 97 8.60 8.84 0.73
N ASN A 98 8.84 8.76 2.04
CA ASN A 98 9.50 7.63 2.65
C ASN A 98 8.53 6.45 2.80
N MET A 99 9.02 5.22 2.74
CA MET A 99 8.18 4.03 2.89
C MET A 99 7.52 3.96 4.27
N SER A 100 8.19 4.48 5.30
CA SER A 100 7.64 4.60 6.65
C SER A 100 6.40 5.51 6.75
N GLU A 101 6.17 6.37 5.76
CA GLU A 101 5.01 7.28 5.73
C GLU A 101 3.79 6.64 5.07
N ILE A 102 3.99 5.60 4.25
CA ILE A 102 2.92 5.03 3.40
C ILE A 102 2.62 3.56 3.65
N SER A 103 3.58 2.77 4.15
CA SER A 103 3.41 1.34 4.37
C SER A 103 3.62 0.98 5.83
N TYR A 104 2.73 0.13 6.35
CA TYR A 104 2.89 -0.50 7.66
C TYR A 104 3.87 -1.68 7.61
N MET A 105 4.39 -2.03 6.43
CA MET A 105 5.30 -3.14 6.19
C MET A 105 6.62 -2.61 5.64
N LYS A 106 7.70 -3.37 5.88
CA LYS A 106 8.95 -3.16 5.14
C LYS A 106 8.68 -3.44 3.66
N VAL A 107 8.95 -2.46 2.80
CA VAL A 107 8.66 -2.56 1.37
C VAL A 107 9.85 -3.18 0.64
N SER A 108 9.62 -4.29 -0.08
CA SER A 108 10.59 -4.95 -0.94
C SER A 108 10.33 -4.63 -2.42
N ALA A 109 11.39 -4.36 -3.16
CA ALA A 109 11.40 -4.54 -4.60
C ALA A 109 11.62 -6.02 -4.91
N GLU A 110 10.74 -6.59 -5.72
CA GLU A 110 10.77 -8.00 -6.10
C GLU A 110 10.77 -8.13 -7.62
N ARG A 111 11.32 -9.23 -8.13
CA ARG A 111 11.26 -9.58 -9.54
C ARG A 111 11.03 -11.06 -9.69
N GLN A 112 9.93 -11.43 -10.33
CA GLN A 112 9.50 -12.82 -10.47
C GLN A 112 9.41 -13.51 -9.10
N GLY A 113 9.01 -12.76 -8.07
CA GLY A 113 8.97 -13.23 -6.68
C GLY A 113 10.32 -13.29 -5.95
N GLU A 114 11.43 -12.94 -6.61
CA GLU A 114 12.75 -12.86 -5.96
C GLU A 114 12.98 -11.46 -5.37
N TYR A 115 13.36 -11.41 -4.09
CA TYR A 115 13.77 -10.18 -3.42
C TYR A 115 15.00 -9.56 -4.10
N LEU A 116 14.95 -8.25 -4.37
CA LEU A 116 16.07 -7.48 -4.89
C LEU A 116 16.69 -6.59 -3.81
N PHE A 117 15.89 -5.69 -3.25
CA PHE A 117 16.31 -4.74 -2.23
C PHE A 117 15.09 -4.20 -1.48
N SER A 118 15.33 -3.56 -0.34
CA SER A 118 14.30 -2.85 0.41
C SER A 118 14.23 -1.40 -0.02
N ILE A 119 13.02 -0.86 -0.15
CA ILE A 119 12.80 0.50 -0.61
C ILE A 119 12.75 1.43 0.61
N ARG A 120 13.58 2.48 0.60
CA ARG A 120 13.58 3.55 1.61
C ARG A 120 12.56 4.63 1.28
N ALA A 121 12.56 5.09 0.04
CA ALA A 121 11.73 6.19 -0.43
C ALA A 121 11.32 5.99 -1.90
N ILE A 122 10.24 6.67 -2.29
CA ILE A 122 9.73 6.71 -3.66
C ILE A 122 9.44 8.16 -4.03
N GLN A 123 9.76 8.52 -5.27
CA GLN A 123 9.42 9.81 -5.86
C GLN A 123 8.66 9.61 -7.17
N LYS A 124 7.58 10.36 -7.35
CA LYS A 124 6.85 10.45 -8.62
C LYS A 124 7.25 11.70 -9.37
N GLU A 125 7.40 11.55 -10.67
CA GLU A 125 7.51 12.65 -11.63
C GLU A 125 6.78 12.30 -12.93
N ILE A 126 6.60 13.30 -13.79
CA ILE A 126 6.08 13.15 -15.15
C ILE A 126 7.23 13.38 -16.11
N ASP A 127 7.42 12.47 -17.06
CA ASP A 127 8.39 12.63 -18.13
C ASP A 127 7.99 13.82 -19.02
N PRO A 128 8.85 14.83 -19.20
CA PRO A 128 8.48 16.05 -19.91
C PRO A 128 8.29 15.84 -21.42
N VAL A 129 8.76 14.71 -21.97
CA VAL A 129 8.66 14.41 -23.40
C VAL A 129 7.47 13.50 -23.68
N SER A 130 7.32 12.42 -22.92
CA SER A 130 6.22 11.47 -23.14
C SER A 130 4.94 11.82 -22.38
N GLU A 131 5.01 12.77 -21.44
CA GLU A 131 3.95 13.10 -20.48
C GLU A 131 3.51 11.91 -19.61
N GLN A 132 4.33 10.85 -19.56
CA GLN A 132 4.02 9.64 -18.82
C GLN A 132 4.57 9.69 -17.39
N PRO A 133 3.84 9.14 -16.40
CA PRO A 133 4.33 9.07 -15.04
C PRO A 133 5.45 8.04 -14.91
N TYR A 134 6.42 8.35 -14.05
CA TYR A 134 7.40 7.39 -13.58
C TYR A 134 7.63 7.53 -12.08
N LEU A 135 8.10 6.44 -11.48
CA LEU A 135 8.53 6.38 -10.10
C LEU A 135 10.04 6.16 -10.04
N MET A 136 10.72 6.89 -9.16
CA MET A 136 12.09 6.59 -8.75
C MET A 136 12.03 5.87 -7.40
N LEU A 137 12.60 4.67 -7.34
CA LEU A 137 12.69 3.86 -6.14
C LEU A 137 14.09 4.01 -5.54
N PHE A 138 14.17 4.42 -4.27
CA PHE A 138 15.43 4.63 -3.56
C PHE A 138 15.67 3.46 -2.59
N PRO A 139 16.79 2.72 -2.71
CA PRO A 139 17.07 1.59 -1.82
C PRO A 139 17.38 2.01 -0.37
N GLU A 140 17.05 1.13 0.58
CA GLU A 140 17.67 1.12 1.91
C GLU A 140 19.08 0.54 1.79
N TYR A 141 20.11 1.38 1.96
CA TYR A 141 21.47 0.88 2.06
C TYR A 141 21.73 0.34 3.47
N SER A 142 21.72 -0.98 3.65
CA SER A 142 22.31 -1.60 4.84
C SER A 142 23.83 -1.51 4.72
N GLY A 143 24.45 -0.68 5.55
CA GLY A 143 25.90 -0.59 5.63
C GLY A 143 26.54 -1.86 6.18
N GLU A 144 26.68 -2.90 5.36
CA GLU A 144 27.62 -4.00 5.57
C GLU A 144 28.43 -4.18 4.29
N ARG A 145 29.51 -3.39 4.16
CA ARG A 145 30.58 -3.73 3.22
C ARG A 145 31.38 -4.88 3.84
N SER A 146 31.15 -6.11 3.38
CA SER A 146 32.25 -7.08 3.37
C SER A 146 33.21 -6.67 2.25
N GLY A 147 34.46 -6.34 2.59
CA GLY A 147 35.52 -6.09 1.61
C GLY A 147 36.05 -4.66 1.61
N CYS A 148 37.27 -4.50 2.08
CA CYS A 148 38.07 -3.28 2.04
C CYS A 148 38.27 -2.80 0.60
N SER A 149 37.80 -1.59 0.27
CA SER A 149 38.34 -0.77 -0.80
C SER A 149 38.13 0.71 -0.45
N ASN A 150 39.24 1.37 -0.11
CA ASN A 150 39.34 2.83 -0.01
C ASN A 150 39.11 3.40 -1.41
N GLY A 151 38.08 4.23 -1.53
CA GLY A 151 37.75 4.95 -2.74
C GLY A 151 36.75 6.03 -2.36
N GLU A 152 37.27 7.23 -2.12
CA GLU A 152 36.51 8.47 -2.08
C GLU A 152 35.92 8.70 -3.47
N GLY A 153 34.66 8.33 -3.63
CA GLY A 153 33.82 8.73 -4.75
C GLY A 153 32.45 9.02 -4.16
N GLU A 154 31.94 10.22 -4.41
CA GLU A 154 30.55 10.58 -4.14
C GLU A 154 29.65 9.48 -4.69
N ARG A 155 29.07 8.68 -3.81
CA ARG A 155 28.16 7.61 -4.19
C ARG A 155 26.84 8.26 -4.58
N THR A 156 26.61 8.47 -5.86
CA THR A 156 25.28 8.70 -6.41
C THR A 156 24.38 7.60 -5.89
N GLU A 157 23.34 7.95 -5.13
CA GLU A 157 22.32 6.97 -4.73
C GLU A 157 21.70 6.42 -6.02
N GLU A 158 22.03 5.18 -6.40
CA GLU A 158 21.44 4.54 -7.58
C GLU A 158 19.95 4.31 -7.29
N SER A 159 19.12 5.23 -7.79
CA SER A 159 17.67 5.08 -7.81
C SER A 159 17.25 4.25 -9.03
N ILE A 160 16.16 3.51 -8.91
CA ILE A 160 15.60 2.73 -10.02
C ILE A 160 14.39 3.46 -10.58
N LYS A 161 14.47 3.85 -11.86
CA LYS A 161 13.33 4.41 -12.60
C LYS A 161 12.40 3.28 -13.07
N VAL A 162 11.12 3.39 -12.72
CA VAL A 162 10.02 2.54 -13.20
C VAL A 162 9.04 3.43 -13.94
N SER A 163 8.87 3.18 -15.24
CA SER A 163 7.97 3.94 -16.11
C SER A 163 6.64 3.21 -16.28
N PHE A 164 5.56 3.98 -16.46
CA PHE A 164 4.21 3.47 -16.63
C PHE A 164 3.58 4.06 -17.89
N ASP A 165 2.67 3.31 -18.51
CA ASP A 165 1.95 3.74 -19.73
C ASP A 165 0.83 4.75 -19.43
N ASP A 166 0.38 4.80 -18.18
CA ASP A 166 -0.60 5.77 -17.68
C ASP A 166 -0.61 5.83 -16.13
N GLU A 167 -1.38 6.78 -15.62
CA GLU A 167 -1.60 7.00 -14.19
C GLU A 167 -2.31 5.83 -13.50
N TYR A 168 -3.17 5.09 -14.20
CA TYR A 168 -3.90 3.95 -13.63
C TYR A 168 -2.95 2.82 -13.25
N HIS A 169 -2.05 2.44 -14.17
CA HIS A 169 -1.06 1.39 -13.92
C HIS A 169 -0.06 1.78 -12.81
N MET A 170 0.32 3.06 -12.75
CA MET A 170 1.15 3.57 -11.66
C MET A 170 0.42 3.49 -10.31
N GLN A 171 -0.85 3.87 -10.26
CA GLN A 171 -1.64 3.79 -9.02
C GLN A 171 -1.91 2.34 -8.60
N GLU A 172 -2.12 1.39 -9.53
CA GLU A 172 -2.21 -0.04 -9.20
C GLU A 172 -0.89 -0.58 -8.62
N PHE A 173 0.25 -0.15 -9.19
CA PHE A 173 1.57 -0.47 -8.62
C PHE A 173 1.74 0.09 -7.20
N MET A 174 1.33 1.35 -6.97
CA MET A 174 1.33 1.96 -5.64
C MET A 174 0.38 1.25 -4.67
N LYS A 175 -0.80 0.80 -5.12
CA LYS A 175 -1.72 0.00 -4.30
C LYS A 175 -1.03 -1.25 -3.77
N ASN A 176 -0.28 -1.96 -4.60
CA ASN A 176 0.44 -3.16 -4.17
C ASN A 176 1.54 -2.86 -3.13
N ILE A 177 2.27 -1.76 -3.32
CA ILE A 177 3.27 -1.28 -2.35
C ILE A 177 2.64 -0.96 -1.00
N ILE A 178 1.55 -0.18 -1.01
CA ILE A 178 0.88 0.27 0.21
C ILE A 178 0.27 -0.91 0.97
N LEU A 179 -0.35 -1.87 0.25
CA LEU A 179 -1.14 -2.94 0.86
C LEU A 179 -0.34 -4.20 1.20
N ASN A 180 0.67 -4.52 0.40
CA ASN A 180 1.40 -5.77 0.50
C ASN A 180 2.88 -5.56 0.81
N GLY A 181 3.38 -4.32 0.78
CA GLY A 181 4.80 -4.03 0.96
C GLY A 181 5.65 -4.57 -0.18
N ARG A 182 5.08 -4.73 -1.39
CA ARG A 182 5.76 -5.34 -2.53
C ARG A 182 5.67 -4.47 -3.78
N ALA A 183 6.83 -4.24 -4.38
CA ALA A 183 7.01 -3.57 -5.66
C ALA A 183 7.52 -4.59 -6.69
N GLU A 184 6.61 -5.20 -7.46
CA GLU A 184 6.96 -6.19 -8.48
C GLU A 184 7.48 -5.50 -9.76
N LEU A 185 8.75 -5.71 -10.08
CA LEU A 185 9.43 -5.06 -11.21
C LEU A 185 9.37 -5.93 -12.47
N PHE A 186 8.51 -5.56 -13.41
CA PHE A 186 8.36 -6.25 -14.69
C PHE A 186 9.38 -5.76 -15.73
N ARG A 187 10.57 -6.39 -15.74
CA ARG A 187 11.70 -6.24 -16.69
C ARG A 187 12.55 -4.95 -16.61
N ARG A 188 13.83 -5.15 -16.99
CA ARG A 188 14.99 -4.25 -16.83
C ARG A 188 14.70 -2.80 -17.27
N PRO A 189 15.13 -1.76 -16.52
CA PRO A 189 15.49 -0.51 -17.15
C PRO A 189 16.61 -0.81 -18.14
N ALA A 190 16.52 -0.25 -19.36
CA ALA A 190 17.68 -0.18 -20.22
C ALA A 190 18.83 0.43 -19.40
N LEU A 191 19.90 -0.34 -19.19
CA LEU A 191 21.17 0.23 -18.79
C LEU A 191 21.53 1.20 -19.92
N GLN A 192 21.37 2.50 -19.70
CA GLN A 192 22.01 3.49 -20.55
C GLN A 192 23.51 3.31 -20.34
N LYS A 193 24.19 2.92 -21.42
CA LYS A 193 25.64 2.96 -21.53
C LYS A 193 26.09 4.38 -21.79
#